data_AF-A0A4S0WD85-F1
#
_entry.id   AF-A0A4S0WD85-F1
#
_cell.length_a   1.000
_cell.length_b   1.000
_cell.length_c   1.000
_cell.angle_alpha   90.00
_cell.angle_beta   90.00
_cell.angle_gamma   90.00
#
_symmetry.space_group_name_H-M   'P 1'
#
loop_
_entity.id
_entity.type
_entity.pdbx_description
1 polymer ?
#
loop_
_entity_poly.entity_id
_entity_poly.type
_entity_poly.pdbx_seq_one_letter_code
_entity_poly.pdbx_strand_id
1 'polypeptide(L)' 'MAHQMLTAQERAELLEFAAVEGKNWKSILQRESWWRGIPCRDKHGREYVTLYGLRNTHGPSWLMSYRLPL' A
#
# COMPACT_ATOMS: atom_id res chain seq x y z
N MET A 1 -4.13 -14.65 -12.65
CA MET A 1 -4.65 -14.04 -11.40
C MET A 1 -5.21 -12.67 -11.75
N ALA A 2 -6.53 -12.54 -11.86
CA ALA A 2 -7.16 -11.24 -12.09
C ALA A 2 -6.79 -10.30 -10.95
N HIS A 3 -6.17 -9.15 -11.25
CA HIS A 3 -5.90 -8.15 -10.22
C HIS A 3 -7.26 -7.59 -9.79
N GLN A 4 -7.66 -7.86 -8.54
CA GLN A 4 -8.86 -7.23 -7.98
C GLN A 4 -8.71 -5.71 -8.09
N MET A 5 -9.79 -5.00 -8.43
CA MET A 5 -9.77 -3.55 -8.38
C MET A 5 -9.75 -3.10 -6.93
N LEU A 6 -8.93 -2.09 -6.61
CA LEU A 6 -8.95 -1.45 -5.31
C LEU A 6 -10.33 -0.83 -5.06
N THR A 7 -10.84 -0.99 -3.84
CA THR A 7 -12.00 -0.22 -3.37
C THR A 7 -11.65 1.27 -3.28
N ALA A 8 -12.68 2.12 -3.22
CA ALA A 8 -12.48 3.58 -3.11
C ALA A 8 -11.68 3.95 -1.85
N GLN A 9 -11.89 3.24 -0.74
CA GLN A 9 -11.19 3.47 0.52
C GLN A 9 -9.72 3.04 0.44
N GLU A 10 -9.44 1.82 -0.05
CA GLU A 10 -8.07 1.35 -0.25
C GLU A 10 -7.29 2.30 -1.16
N ARG A 11 -7.93 2.79 -2.22
CA ARG A 11 -7.33 3.74 -3.15
C ARG A 11 -7.03 5.08 -2.49
N ALA A 12 -7.94 5.61 -1.67
CA ALA A 12 -7.75 6.87 -0.97
C ALA A 12 -6.59 6.79 0.03
N GLU A 13 -6.57 5.73 0.86
CA GLU A 13 -5.47 5.51 1.81
C GLU A 13 -4.12 5.29 1.11
N LEU A 14 -4.12 4.59 -0.01
CA LEU A 14 -2.88 4.35 -0.78
C LEU A 14 -2.33 5.65 -1.37
N LEU A 15 -3.22 6.51 -1.88
CA LEU A 15 -2.85 7.82 -2.40
C LEU A 15 -2.33 8.74 -1.29
N GLU A 16 -3.02 8.77 -0.15
CA GLU A 16 -2.61 9.54 1.01
C GLU A 16 -1.23 9.09 1.53
N PHE A 17 -1.08 7.79 1.77
CA PHE A 17 0.19 7.21 2.20
C PHE A 17 1.32 7.50 1.20
N ALA A 18 1.05 7.37 -0.09
CA ALA A 18 2.04 7.65 -1.12
C ALA A 18 2.41 9.13 -1.22
N ALA A 19 1.45 10.04 -0.99
CA ALA A 19 1.71 11.48 -0.94
C ALA A 19 2.59 11.86 0.26
N VAL A 20 2.37 11.21 1.40
CA VAL A 20 3.15 11.44 2.63
C VAL A 20 4.58 10.88 2.49
N GLU A 21 4.74 9.63 2.06
CA GLU A 21 6.04 8.97 1.95
C GLU A 21 6.87 9.39 0.72
N GLY A 22 6.23 9.97 -0.29
CA GLY A 22 6.87 10.34 -1.55
C GLY A 22 7.49 9.13 -2.24
N LYS A 23 8.67 9.27 -2.85
CA LYS A 23 9.26 8.24 -3.74
C LYS A 23 9.46 6.87 -3.09
N ASN A 24 9.55 6.80 -1.75
CA ASN A 24 9.82 5.57 -1.02
C ASN A 24 8.56 4.78 -0.63
N TRP A 25 7.36 5.30 -0.92
CA TRP A 25 6.10 4.72 -0.46
C TRP A 25 5.98 3.22 -0.78
N LYS A 26 6.35 2.80 -2.00
CA LYS A 26 6.32 1.38 -2.40
C LYS A 26 7.24 0.52 -1.55
N SER A 27 8.47 0.99 -1.32
CA SER A 27 9.48 0.23 -0.57
C SER A 27 9.06 0.06 0.89
N ILE A 28 8.47 1.10 1.49
CA ILE A 28 8.00 1.07 2.88
C ILE A 28 6.80 0.15 3.00
N LEU A 29 5.79 0.32 2.14
CA LEU A 29 4.60 -0.52 2.15
C LEU A 29 4.94 -2.00 1.92
N GLN A 30 5.85 -2.30 0.98
CA GLN A 30 6.32 -3.66 0.75
C GLN A 30 6.97 -4.22 2.02
N ARG A 31 7.93 -3.49 2.61
CA ARG A 31 8.67 -3.92 3.80
C ARG A 31 7.75 -4.17 5.00
N GLU A 32 6.84 -3.25 5.31
CA GLU A 32 5.99 -3.36 6.48
C GLU A 32 4.86 -4.39 6.26
N SER A 33 4.10 -4.28 5.17
CA SER A 33 2.89 -5.10 4.98
C SER A 33 3.12 -6.46 4.35
N TRP A 34 4.03 -6.58 3.37
CA TRP A 34 4.31 -7.88 2.71
C TRP A 34 5.39 -8.69 3.41
N TRP A 35 6.49 -8.06 3.84
CA TRP A 35 7.62 -8.80 4.45
C TRP A 35 7.43 -9.01 5.95
N ARG A 36 7.20 -7.94 6.71
CA ARG A 36 7.04 -8.02 8.17
C ARG A 36 5.65 -8.47 8.58
N GLY A 37 4.67 -8.25 7.71
CA GLY A 37 3.29 -8.62 7.97
C GLY A 37 2.67 -7.83 9.11
N ILE A 38 2.94 -6.52 9.16
CA ILE A 38 2.34 -5.59 10.12
C ILE A 38 1.66 -4.42 9.40
N PRO A 39 0.73 -3.70 10.07
CA PRO A 39 0.18 -2.46 9.55
C PRO A 39 1.28 -1.45 9.19
N CYS A 40 1.16 -0.85 8.01
CA CYS A 40 2.10 0.17 7.56
C CYS A 40 1.87 1.47 8.32
N ARG A 41 2.94 2.18 8.66
CA ARG A 41 2.89 3.52 9.24
C ARG A 41 3.61 4.51 8.33
N ASP A 42 3.06 5.70 8.20
CA ASP A 42 3.76 6.80 7.53
C ASP A 42 4.82 7.44 8.44
N LYS A 43 5.57 8.38 7.90
CA LYS A 43 6.65 9.15 8.55
C LYS A 43 6.16 10.01 9.70
N HIS A 44 4.85 10.25 9.79
CA HIS A 44 4.20 10.96 10.88
C HIS A 44 3.64 10.00 11.96
N GLY A 45 3.80 8.69 11.75
CA GLY A 45 3.36 7.65 12.67
C GLY A 45 1.89 7.25 12.52
N ARG A 46 1.18 7.77 11.51
CA ARG A 46 -0.20 7.36 11.25
C ARG A 46 -0.22 5.96 10.64
N GLU A 47 -1.11 5.13 11.15
CA GLU A 47 -1.24 3.72 10.76
C GLU A 47 -2.30 3.55 9.66
N TYR A 48 -1.98 2.73 8.66
CA TYR A 48 -2.83 2.43 7.50
C TYR A 48 -3.17 0.95 7.50
N VAL A 49 -4.20 0.59 8.29
CA VAL A 49 -4.63 -0.81 8.47
C VAL A 49 -5.26 -1.36 7.19
N THR A 50 -5.90 -0.53 6.37
CA THR A 50 -6.51 -0.99 5.12
C THR A 50 -5.45 -1.44 4.11
N LEU A 51 -4.29 -0.77 4.08
CA LEU A 51 -3.16 -1.15 3.22
C LEU A 51 -2.55 -2.50 3.59
N TYR A 52 -2.65 -2.89 4.86
CA TYR A 52 -2.25 -4.22 5.30
C TYR A 52 -3.14 -5.32 4.69
N GLY A 53 -4.44 -5.05 4.53
CA GLY A 53 -5.38 -5.96 3.88
C GLY A 53 -5.04 -6.25 2.42
N LEU A 54 -4.41 -5.29 1.72
CA LEU A 54 -4.04 -5.43 0.31
C LEU A 54 -3.09 -6.60 0.06
N ARG A 55 -2.29 -7.04 1.04
CA ARG A 55 -1.42 -8.21 0.85
C ARG A 55 -2.20 -9.51 0.64
N ASN A 56 -3.42 -9.59 1.16
CA ASN A 56 -4.25 -10.79 1.11
C ASN A 56 -4.99 -10.89 -0.24
N THR A 57 -5.28 -9.75 -0.86
CA THR A 57 -5.98 -9.64 -2.16
C THR A 57 -5.01 -9.43 -3.32
N HIS A 58 -3.83 -8.86 -3.06
CA HIS A 58 -2.80 -8.53 -4.05
C HIS A 58 -1.45 -9.16 -3.68
N GLY A 59 -0.88 -9.93 -4.59
CA GLY A 59 0.47 -10.49 -4.44
C GLY A 59 1.57 -9.40 -4.47
N PRO A 60 2.80 -9.72 -4.04
CA PRO A 60 3.91 -8.75 -3.99
C PRO A 60 4.26 -8.13 -5.35
N SER A 61 3.99 -8.84 -6.45
CA SER A 61 4.21 -8.33 -7.81
C SER A 61 3.23 -7.21 -8.20
N TRP A 62 2.04 -7.16 -7.58
CA TRP A 62 1.06 -6.10 -7.82
C TRP A 62 1.60 -4.74 -7.40
N LEU A 63 2.24 -4.65 -6.23
CA LEU A 63 2.77 -3.37 -5.74
C LEU A 63 3.88 -2.82 -6.65
N MET A 64 4.68 -3.70 -7.25
CA MET A 64 5.71 -3.31 -8.22
C MET A 64 5.09 -2.76 -9.51
N SER A 65 4.05 -3.41 -10.03
CA SER A 65 3.36 -3.00 -11.27
C SER A 65 2.40 -1.82 -11.08
N TYR A 66 1.87 -1.63 -9.87
CA TYR A 66 0.88 -0.60 -9.56
C TYR A 66 1.47 0.79 -9.79
N ARG A 67 0.73 1.63 -10.52
CA ARG A 67 1.05 3.04 -10.71
C ARG A 67 -0.02 3.87 -10.02
N LEU A 68 0.41 4.89 -9.30
CA LEU A 68 -0.53 5.86 -8.76
C LEU A 68 -1.27 6.49 -9.95
N PRO A 69 -2.59 6.58 -9.88
CA PRO A 69 -3.34 7.41 -10.81
C PRO A 69 -2.86 8.85 -10.62
N LEU A 70 -2.44 9.48 -11.72
CA LEU A 70 -2.15 10.90 -11.78
C LEU A 70 -3.42 11.72 -11.52
#